data_AF-A0A963BUP3-F1
#
_entry.id   AF-A0A963BUP3-F1
#
_cell.length_a   1.000
_cell.length_b   1.000
_cell.length_c   1.000
_cell.angle_alpha   90.00
_cell.angle_beta   90.00
_cell.angle_gamma   90.00
#
_symmetry.space_group_name_H-M   'P 1'
#
loop_
_entity.id
_entity.type
_entity.pdbx_description
1 polymer ?
#
loop_
_entity_poly.entity_id
_entity_poly.type
_entity_poly.pdbx_seq_one_letter_code
_entity_poly.pdbx_strand_id
1 'polypeptide(L)'
;MSDDKMAQDPMEFMRNMWGNMGFSLPGMVTPTLDVNELDKRIADMKAVEGWLKMNLNMLQMTTQGLEMQRTTIAAVQAMSQVGQAAEGGEPAVNPFAGAMWPWNLMQGQEGDDAGGAEAPAKKSAPRSKTSDK
;
A
#
# COMPACT_ATOMS: atom_id res chain seq x y z
N MET A 1 -49.29 24.89 -4.02
CA MET A 1 -48.65 23.82 -4.82
C MET A 1 -47.69 24.51 -5.77
N SER A 2 -46.41 24.58 -5.41
CA SER A 2 -45.38 25.27 -6.19
C SER A 2 -44.10 24.46 -6.13
N ASP A 3 -44.15 23.23 -6.66
CA ASP A 3 -42.99 22.34 -6.76
C ASP A 3 -42.86 21.81 -8.19
N ASP A 4 -42.70 22.73 -9.14
CA ASP A 4 -42.45 22.44 -10.57
C ASP A 4 -41.24 23.25 -11.08
N LYS A 5 -40.17 23.30 -10.27
CA LYS A 5 -38.89 23.92 -10.64
C LYS A 5 -37.67 23.01 -10.50
N MET A 6 -37.87 21.77 -10.07
CA MET A 6 -36.78 20.79 -9.86
C MET A 6 -36.73 19.68 -10.93
N ALA A 7 -37.54 19.78 -11.98
CA ALA A 7 -37.45 18.91 -13.16
C ALA A 7 -36.75 19.64 -14.32
N GLN A 8 -35.65 20.34 -14.04
CA GLN A 8 -34.75 20.79 -15.11
C GLN A 8 -34.18 19.53 -15.76
N ASP A 9 -34.75 19.19 -16.91
CA ASP A 9 -34.50 17.97 -17.66
C ASP A 9 -32.99 17.71 -17.78
N PRO A 10 -32.48 16.53 -17.38
CA PRO A 10 -31.05 16.20 -17.52
C PRO A 10 -30.56 16.33 -18.98
N MET A 11 -31.48 16.27 -19.93
CA MET A 11 -31.27 16.57 -21.35
C MET A 11 -30.97 18.04 -21.64
N GLU A 12 -31.60 19.00 -20.95
CA GLU A 12 -31.32 20.43 -21.09
C GLU A 12 -29.98 20.80 -20.45
N PHE A 13 -29.61 20.17 -19.33
CA PHE A 13 -28.26 20.28 -18.78
C PHE A 13 -27.21 19.77 -19.78
N MET A 14 -27.44 18.59 -20.37
CA MET A 14 -26.54 18.02 -21.38
C MET A 14 -26.48 18.89 -22.64
N ARG A 15 -27.60 19.46 -23.07
CA ARG A 15 -27.68 20.39 -24.21
C ARG A 15 -26.95 21.69 -23.92
N ASN A 16 -27.08 22.25 -22.72
CA ASN A 16 -26.38 23.46 -22.31
C ASN A 16 -24.87 23.21 -22.18
N MET A 17 -24.47 22.04 -21.71
CA MET A 17 -23.07 21.64 -21.64
C MET A 17 -22.46 21.40 -23.03
N TRP A 18 -23.17 20.71 -23.93
CA TRP A 18 -22.74 20.46 -25.32
C TRP A 18 -22.72 21.74 -26.16
N GLY A 19 -23.71 22.61 -25.99
CA GLY A 19 -23.81 23.90 -26.65
C GLY A 19 -22.75 24.89 -26.17
N ASN A 20 -22.42 24.90 -24.88
CA ASN A 20 -21.40 25.78 -24.31
C ASN A 20 -19.95 25.27 -24.52
N MET A 21 -19.78 23.99 -24.92
CA MET A 21 -18.50 23.42 -25.35
C MET A 21 -18.16 23.75 -26.82
N GLY A 22 -19.04 24.46 -27.54
CA GLY A 22 -18.73 25.05 -28.85
C GLY A 22 -18.81 24.10 -30.05
N PHE A 23 -19.47 22.93 -29.93
CA PHE A 23 -19.63 21.97 -31.04
C PHE A 23 -20.82 22.31 -31.98
N SER A 24 -20.92 23.58 -32.40
CA SER A 24 -21.83 24.00 -33.48
C SER A 24 -21.15 23.72 -34.82
N LEU A 25 -21.55 22.67 -35.54
CA LEU A 25 -21.07 22.44 -36.92
C LEU A 25 -22.13 22.90 -37.93
N PRO A 26 -22.03 24.16 -38.40
CA PRO A 26 -22.09 24.41 -39.84
C PRO A 26 -21.01 25.41 -40.27
N GLY A 27 -20.10 24.95 -41.13
CA GLY A 27 -18.84 25.62 -41.43
C GLY A 27 -17.69 24.86 -40.78
N MET A 28 -17.38 23.68 -41.33
CA MET A 28 -16.16 22.99 -40.99
C MET A 28 -15.00 23.95 -41.26
N VAL A 29 -14.48 24.57 -40.21
CA VAL A 29 -13.07 24.91 -40.17
C VAL A 29 -12.38 23.64 -40.59
N THR A 30 -11.76 23.67 -41.77
CA THR A 30 -10.89 22.59 -42.22
C THR A 30 -10.06 22.18 -41.01
N PRO A 31 -10.17 20.93 -40.52
CA PRO A 31 -9.27 20.43 -39.51
C PRO A 31 -7.89 20.81 -40.01
N THR A 32 -7.11 21.55 -39.24
CA THR A 32 -5.73 21.84 -39.62
C THR A 32 -5.04 20.49 -39.71
N LEU A 33 -4.94 19.96 -40.94
CA LEU A 33 -4.22 18.74 -41.28
C LEU A 33 -2.70 18.98 -41.18
N ASP A 34 -2.29 19.83 -40.24
CA ASP A 34 -0.89 20.05 -39.93
C ASP A 34 -0.49 18.97 -38.93
N VAL A 35 0.22 17.97 -39.46
CA VAL A 35 0.75 16.86 -38.68
C VAL A 35 1.62 17.37 -37.52
N ASN A 36 2.30 18.52 -37.67
CA ASN A 36 3.10 19.09 -36.58
C ASN A 36 2.23 19.60 -35.43
N GLU A 37 1.05 20.17 -35.72
CA GLU A 37 0.11 20.58 -34.68
C GLU A 37 -0.48 19.36 -33.97
N LEU A 38 -0.80 18.31 -34.72
CA LEU A 38 -1.23 17.03 -34.15
C LEU A 38 -0.16 16.43 -33.25
N ASP A 39 1.11 16.42 -33.66
CA ASP A 39 2.23 15.92 -32.86
C ASP A 39 2.40 16.71 -31.56
N LYS A 40 2.26 18.05 -31.61
CA LYS A 40 2.28 18.89 -30.42
C LYS A 40 1.12 18.58 -29.48
N ARG A 41 -0.11 18.48 -30.01
CA ARG A 41 -1.30 18.12 -29.22
C ARG A 41 -1.15 16.73 -28.60
N ILE A 42 -0.58 15.77 -29.33
CA ILE A 42 -0.29 14.43 -28.82
C ILE A 42 0.73 14.50 -27.68
N ALA A 43 1.80 15.29 -27.83
CA ALA A 43 2.81 15.46 -26.78
C ALA A 43 2.22 16.09 -25.51
N ASP A 44 1.42 17.15 -25.67
CA ASP A 44 0.75 17.82 -24.56
C ASP A 44 -0.24 16.88 -23.85
N MET A 45 -1.03 16.10 -24.61
CA MET A 45 -1.95 15.10 -24.04
C MET A 45 -1.22 13.96 -23.33
N LYS A 46 -0.07 13.51 -23.83
CA LYS A 46 0.77 12.52 -23.13
C LYS A 46 1.34 13.06 -21.83
N ALA A 47 1.73 14.34 -21.79
CA ALA A 47 2.19 14.97 -20.56
C ALA A 47 1.06 15.05 -19.52
N VAL A 48 -0.15 15.45 -19.95
CA VAL A 48 -1.34 15.45 -19.09
C VAL A 48 -1.66 14.04 -18.60
N GLU A 49 -1.64 13.05 -19.49
CA GLU A 49 -1.84 11.64 -19.13
C GLU A 49 -0.82 11.17 -18.07
N GLY A 50 0.45 11.53 -18.23
CA GLY A 50 1.50 11.22 -17.26
C GLY A 50 1.23 11.83 -15.89
N TRP A 51 0.80 13.09 -15.85
CA TRP A 51 0.46 13.77 -14.59
C TRP A 51 -0.77 13.18 -13.89
N LEU A 52 -1.79 12.79 -14.68
CA LEU A 52 -2.98 12.11 -14.16
C LEU A 52 -2.64 10.72 -13.60
N LYS A 53 -1.76 9.97 -14.27
CA LYS A 53 -1.25 8.69 -13.76
C LYS A 53 -0.50 8.86 -12.44
N MET A 54 0.30 9.92 -12.32
CA MET A 54 0.99 10.23 -11.05
C MET A 54 0.00 10.55 -9.93
N ASN A 55 -1.04 11.35 -10.21
CA ASN A 55 -2.12 11.62 -9.25
C ASN A 55 -2.84 10.35 -8.82
N LEU A 56 -3.19 9.49 -9.77
CA LEU A 56 -3.84 8.21 -9.50
C LEU A 56 -2.98 7.34 -8.58
N ASN A 57 -1.68 7.21 -8.86
CA ASN A 57 -0.76 6.43 -8.04
C ASN A 57 -0.68 6.98 -6.60
N MET A 58 -0.60 8.31 -6.44
CA MET A 58 -0.56 8.94 -5.11
C MET A 58 -1.86 8.69 -4.32
N LEU A 59 -3.00 8.77 -4.99
CA LEU A 59 -4.30 8.47 -4.37
C LEU A 59 -4.37 7.00 -3.93
N GLN A 60 -3.95 6.07 -4.78
CA GLN A 60 -3.91 4.65 -4.43
C GLN A 60 -3.01 4.38 -3.21
N MET A 61 -1.83 5.00 -3.15
CA MET A 61 -0.94 4.89 -1.99
C MET A 61 -1.59 5.46 -0.72
N THR A 62 -2.30 6.59 -0.84
CA THR A 62 -3.01 7.19 0.30
C THR A 62 -4.13 6.28 0.80
N THR A 63 -4.90 5.67 -0.11
CA THR A 63 -5.94 4.70 0.24
C THR A 63 -5.36 3.50 0.99
N GLN A 64 -4.27 2.91 0.49
CA GLN A 64 -3.60 1.80 1.16
C GLN A 64 -3.09 2.20 2.56
N GLY A 65 -2.54 3.41 2.69
CA GLY A 65 -2.13 3.95 4.00
C GLY A 65 -3.30 4.10 4.97
N LEU A 66 -4.46 4.56 4.51
CA LEU A 66 -5.68 4.66 5.32
C LEU A 66 -6.25 3.27 5.68
N GLU A 67 -6.21 2.30 4.78
CA GLU A 67 -6.63 0.92 5.04
C GLU A 67 -5.75 0.24 6.10
N MET A 68 -4.45 0.49 6.07
CA MET A 68 -3.51 0.04 7.10
C MET A 68 -3.77 0.71 8.46
N GLN A 69 -4.04 2.03 8.47
CA GLN A 69 -4.42 2.75 9.69
C GLN A 69 -5.72 2.20 10.28
N ARG A 70 -6.74 1.96 9.45
CA ARG A 70 -8.01 1.35 9.87
C ARG A 70 -7.78 -0.01 10.51
N THR A 71 -7.00 -0.87 9.87
CA THR A 71 -6.69 -2.22 10.40
C THR A 71 -5.98 -2.13 11.75
N THR A 72 -5.07 -1.16 11.91
CA THR A 72 -4.37 -0.92 13.18
C THR A 72 -5.33 -0.46 14.29
N ILE A 73 -6.22 0.50 14.00
CA ILE A 73 -7.24 0.96 14.95
C ILE A 73 -8.20 -0.18 15.30
N ALA A 74 -8.62 -1.00 14.33
CA ALA A 74 -9.47 -2.16 14.58
C ALA A 74 -8.81 -3.18 15.51
N ALA A 75 -7.50 -3.42 15.36
CA ALA A 75 -6.75 -4.28 16.27
C ALA A 75 -6.69 -3.71 17.69
N VAL A 76 -6.48 -2.39 17.84
CA VAL A 76 -6.50 -1.71 19.16
C VAL A 76 -7.90 -1.78 19.79
N GLN A 77 -8.97 -1.61 19.00
CA GLN A 77 -10.34 -1.73 19.50
C GLN A 77 -10.68 -3.17 19.94
N ALA A 78 -10.23 -4.18 19.18
CA ALA A 78 -10.39 -5.58 19.56
C ALA A 78 -9.65 -5.87 20.88
N MET A 79 -8.44 -5.35 21.04
CA MET A 79 -7.67 -5.45 22.28
C MET A 79 -8.36 -4.78 23.47
N SER A 80 -8.93 -3.58 23.29
CA SER A 80 -9.69 -2.90 24.34
C SER A 80 -10.92 -3.69 24.77
N GLN A 81 -11.63 -4.33 23.83
CA GLN A 81 -12.77 -5.19 24.14
C GLN A 81 -12.35 -6.47 24.87
N VAL A 82 -11.23 -7.09 24.49
CA VAL A 82 -10.67 -8.25 25.24
C VAL A 82 -10.22 -7.83 26.63
N GLY A 83 -9.61 -6.65 26.79
CA GLY A 83 -9.23 -6.10 28.10
C GLY A 83 -10.44 -5.83 29.00
N GLN A 84 -11.56 -5.35 28.44
CA GLN A 84 -12.82 -5.21 29.18
C GLN A 84 -13.46 -6.56 29.51
N ALA A 85 -13.33 -7.57 28.64
CA ALA A 85 -13.77 -8.94 28.93
C ALA A 85 -12.87 -9.67 29.95
N ALA A 86 -11.61 -9.23 30.10
CA ALA A 86 -10.62 -9.78 31.02
C ALA A 86 -10.72 -9.23 32.46
N GLU A 87 -11.68 -8.35 32.78
CA GLU A 87 -12.07 -8.06 34.18
C GLU A 87 -12.69 -9.29 34.89
N GLY A 88 -12.74 -10.44 34.21
CA GLY A 88 -13.06 -11.77 34.77
C GLY A 88 -11.88 -12.75 34.72
N GLY A 89 -10.68 -12.33 35.12
CA GLY A 89 -9.59 -13.19 35.65
C GLY A 89 -8.94 -14.21 34.70
N GLU A 90 -7.76 -13.90 34.16
CA GLU A 90 -6.56 -14.75 33.98
C GLU A 90 -5.45 -13.98 33.19
N PRO A 91 -4.16 -14.40 33.17
CA PRO A 91 -3.04 -13.48 33.01
C PRO A 91 -2.90 -12.90 31.60
N ALA A 92 -2.53 -11.62 31.56
CA ALA A 92 -2.42 -10.78 30.39
C ALA A 92 -1.49 -11.36 29.31
N VAL A 93 -2.08 -11.81 28.20
CA VAL A 93 -1.35 -12.09 26.96
C VAL A 93 -0.98 -10.75 26.32
N ASN A 94 0.29 -10.36 26.40
CA ASN A 94 0.77 -9.08 25.86
C ASN A 94 0.54 -9.02 24.34
N PRO A 95 -0.38 -8.18 23.84
CA PRO A 95 -0.84 -8.22 22.45
C PRO A 95 0.17 -7.59 21.48
N PHE A 96 1.14 -6.81 22.00
CA PHE A 96 2.32 -6.38 21.25
C PHE A 96 3.21 -7.57 20.83
N ALA A 97 3.25 -8.65 21.62
CA ALA A 97 3.98 -9.87 21.26
C ALA A 97 3.31 -10.63 20.10
N GLY A 98 1.98 -10.55 19.97
CA GLY A 98 1.23 -11.16 18.86
C GLY A 98 1.38 -10.41 17.54
N ALA A 99 1.49 -9.08 17.58
CA ALA A 99 1.73 -8.25 16.38
C ALA A 99 3.17 -8.37 15.84
N MET A 100 4.12 -8.75 16.71
CA MET A 100 5.54 -8.88 16.36
C MET A 100 5.94 -10.31 16.01
N TRP A 101 4.99 -11.23 15.88
CA TRP A 101 5.22 -12.65 15.58
C TRP A 101 6.16 -12.93 14.38
N PRO A 102 6.16 -12.15 13.27
CA PRO A 102 7.07 -12.43 12.15
C PRO A 102 8.52 -12.08 12.50
N TRP A 103 8.73 -11.04 13.31
CA TRP A 103 10.04 -10.57 13.75
C TRP A 103 10.56 -11.37 14.96
N ASN A 104 9.67 -11.82 15.84
CA ASN A 104 10.00 -12.61 17.02
C ASN A 104 10.39 -14.06 16.66
N LEU A 105 9.81 -14.61 15.59
CA LEU A 105 10.20 -15.92 15.05
C LEU A 105 11.61 -15.90 14.46
N MET A 106 12.00 -14.80 13.81
CA MET A 106 13.34 -14.64 13.23
C MET A 106 14.43 -14.56 14.33
N GLN A 107 14.15 -13.89 15.45
CA GLN A 107 15.06 -13.88 16.62
C GLN A 107 15.15 -15.24 17.33
N GLY A 108 14.08 -16.05 17.28
CA GLY A 108 14.07 -17.40 17.84
C GLY A 108 14.93 -18.41 17.07
N GLN A 109 15.38 -18.07 15.86
CA GLN A 109 16.20 -18.95 15.02
C GLN A 109 17.71 -18.59 15.03
N GLU A 110 18.09 -17.41 15.50
CA GLU A 110 19.51 -17.02 15.68
C GLU A 110 20.08 -17.38 17.08
N GLY A 111 19.27 -17.95 17.97
CA GLY A 111 19.67 -18.30 19.34
C GLY A 111 20.09 -19.74 19.60
N ASP A 112 19.97 -20.66 18.63
CA ASP A 112 20.17 -22.11 18.84
C ASP A 112 21.49 -22.67 18.28
N ASP A 113 22.45 -21.83 17.90
CA ASP A 113 23.77 -22.29 17.39
C ASP A 113 24.98 -21.71 18.15
N ALA A 114 24.76 -21.04 19.30
CA ALA A 114 25.84 -20.43 20.09
C ALA A 114 25.80 -20.84 21.56
N GLY A 115 25.91 -22.13 21.88
CA GLY A 115 25.89 -22.57 23.27
C GLY A 115 26.15 -24.05 23.55
N GLY A 116 27.22 -24.63 22.98
CA GLY A 116 27.59 -26.03 23.22
C GLY A 116 29.09 -26.26 23.37
N ALA A 117 29.79 -25.44 24.16
CA ALA A 117 31.16 -25.73 24.55
C ALA A 117 31.20 -26.79 25.67
N GLU A 118 31.06 -28.07 25.29
CA GLU A 118 31.39 -29.19 26.18
C GLU A 118 32.81 -29.67 25.88
N ALA A 119 33.73 -29.32 26.79
CA ALA A 119 35.13 -29.69 26.72
C ALA A 119 35.33 -31.19 26.94
N PRO A 120 36.13 -31.90 26.12
CA PRO A 120 36.65 -33.19 26.52
C PRO A 120 37.94 -33.01 27.31
N ALA A 121 37.92 -33.52 28.54
CA ALA A 121 39.01 -33.55 29.49
C ALA A 121 40.26 -34.28 28.95
N LYS A 122 41.43 -33.78 29.36
CA LYS A 122 42.76 -34.36 29.12
C LYS A 122 42.85 -35.82 29.57
N LYS A 123 43.27 -36.72 28.68
CA LYS A 123 44.02 -37.93 29.05
C LYS A 123 45.15 -38.20 28.04
N SER A 124 46.37 -37.97 28.53
CA SER A 124 47.54 -38.85 28.39
C SER A 124 48.01 -39.23 26.98
N ALA A 125 49.15 -38.66 26.56
CA ALA A 125 50.02 -39.25 25.54
C ALA A 125 50.49 -40.66 25.94
N PRO A 126 50.82 -41.53 24.96
CA PRO A 126 52.24 -41.83 24.82
C PRO A 126 52.77 -41.94 23.37
N ARG A 127 54.07 -41.64 23.30
CA ARG A 127 55.08 -41.78 22.24
C ARG A 127 54.90 -42.93 21.23
N SER A 128 55.20 -42.66 19.96
CA SER A 128 56.21 -43.38 19.15
C SER A 128 56.59 -42.49 17.95
N LYS A 129 57.79 -41.89 17.98
CA LYS A 129 59.04 -42.31 17.33
C LYS A 129 59.08 -42.07 15.81
N THR A 130 60.18 -41.40 15.42
CA THR A 130 60.98 -41.54 14.17
C THR A 130 60.38 -40.99 12.88
N SER A 131 61.04 -39.99 12.27
CA SER A 131 62.00 -40.14 11.13
C SER A 131 61.24 -40.44 9.83
N ASP A 132 61.47 -39.85 8.67
CA ASP A 132 62.58 -39.13 8.07
C ASP A 132 62.05 -38.61 6.71
N LYS A 133 62.75 -37.62 6.15
CA LYS A 133 62.82 -37.26 4.72
C LYS A 133 61.89 -36.18 4.16
#